data_AF-A0A946ZQS8-F1
#
_entry.id   AF-A0A946ZQS8-F1
#
_cell.length_a   1.000
_cell.length_b   1.000
_cell.length_c   1.000
_cell.angle_alpha   90.00
_cell.angle_beta   90.00
_cell.angle_gamma   90.00
#
_symmetry.space_group_name_H-M   'P 1'
#
loop_
_entity.id
_entity.type
_entity.pdbx_description
1 polymer ?
#
loop_
_entity_poly.entity_id
_entity_poly.type
_entity_poly.pdbx_seq_one_letter_code
_entity_poly.pdbx_strand_id
1 'polypeptide(L)'
;QEFYGKLFLVKDELPDIKWKIGKETKKIGDYLCIKAMATIPTDQLAWYDFSWGQLRNTAKEGETEDVEEALTIVEAWYTPQIPVAHGPGEYWGLPGLILEVSADDTVMLCSKIIMNPKNKLKIEAPDKGKEITKEAYKNTITMKMKEMRDNRGRRRSR
;
A
#
# COMPACT_ATOMS: atom_id res chain seq x y z
N GLN A 1 -2.80 -12.53 -2.04
CA GLN A 1 -2.26 -12.57 -0.66
C GLN A 1 -2.50 -13.95 -0.06
N GLU A 2 -1.51 -14.55 0.62
CA GLU A 2 -1.69 -15.83 1.32
C GLU A 2 -1.86 -15.60 2.83
N PHE A 3 -2.86 -16.23 3.41
CA PHE A 3 -3.05 -16.26 4.85
C PHE A 3 -3.45 -17.66 5.31
N TYR A 4 -2.63 -18.27 6.18
CA TYR A 4 -2.90 -19.60 6.74
C TYR A 4 -3.14 -20.70 5.69
N GLY A 5 -2.37 -20.69 4.60
CA GLY A 5 -2.51 -21.66 3.50
C GLY A 5 -3.73 -21.44 2.61
N LYS A 6 -4.46 -20.33 2.80
CA LYS A 6 -5.54 -19.89 1.89
C LYS A 6 -5.07 -18.70 1.08
N LEU A 7 -5.30 -18.77 -0.22
CA LEU A 7 -5.05 -17.67 -1.15
C LEU A 7 -6.31 -16.79 -1.23
N PHE A 8 -6.10 -15.49 -1.12
CA PHE A 8 -7.11 -14.46 -1.32
C PHE A 8 -6.70 -13.56 -2.48
N LEU A 9 -7.64 -13.33 -3.39
CA LEU A 9 -7.52 -12.38 -4.48
C LEU A 9 -8.19 -11.08 -4.04
N VAL A 10 -7.37 -10.11 -3.62
CA VAL A 10 -7.89 -8.82 -3.15
C VAL A 10 -8.14 -7.92 -4.36
N LYS A 11 -9.40 -7.56 -4.60
CA LYS A 11 -9.80 -6.61 -5.64
C LYS A 11 -10.31 -5.35 -4.97
N ASP A 12 -9.68 -4.23 -5.29
CA ASP A 12 -10.05 -2.93 -4.76
C ASP A 12 -9.61 -1.82 -5.72
N GLU A 13 -10.12 -0.62 -5.50
CA GLU A 13 -9.74 0.57 -6.25
C GLU A 13 -8.49 1.21 -5.64
N LEU A 14 -7.68 1.86 -6.50
CA LEU A 14 -6.51 2.59 -6.03
C LEU A 14 -6.97 3.91 -5.39
N PRO A 15 -6.44 4.28 -4.22
CA PRO A 15 -6.84 5.52 -3.55
C PRO A 15 -6.34 6.75 -4.31
N ASP A 16 -7.14 7.81 -4.36
CA ASP A 16 -6.75 9.09 -4.95
C ASP A 16 -5.71 9.81 -4.08
N ILE A 17 -4.48 9.92 -4.58
CA ILE A 17 -3.37 10.56 -3.86
C ILE A 17 -3.29 12.05 -4.23
N LYS A 18 -3.45 12.93 -3.23
CA LYS A 18 -3.30 14.38 -3.40
C LYS A 18 -1.84 14.80 -3.32
N TRP A 19 -1.17 14.80 -4.46
CA TRP A 19 0.23 15.23 -4.57
C TRP A 19 0.39 16.75 -4.54
N LYS A 20 1.38 17.22 -3.78
CA LYS A 20 1.92 18.59 -3.83
C LYS A 20 3.20 18.59 -4.64
N ILE A 21 3.16 19.18 -5.83
CA ILE A 21 4.31 19.26 -6.72
C ILE A 21 5.31 20.29 -6.17
N GLY A 22 6.56 19.89 -6.02
CA GLY A 22 7.67 20.74 -5.62
C GLY A 22 8.35 21.43 -6.81
N LYS A 23 9.37 22.24 -6.50
CA LYS A 23 10.21 22.93 -7.52
C LYS A 23 11.57 22.24 -7.74
N GLU A 24 11.87 21.23 -6.95
CA GLU A 24 13.14 20.53 -7.01
C GLU A 24 13.17 19.57 -8.20
N THR A 25 14.31 19.52 -8.87
CA THR A 25 14.54 18.64 -10.02
C THR A 25 15.80 17.81 -9.79
N LYS A 26 15.72 16.51 -10.09
CA LYS A 26 16.82 15.54 -9.97
C LYS A 26 16.89 14.72 -11.25
N LYS A 27 18.09 14.35 -11.70
CA LYS A 27 18.25 13.42 -12.82
C LYS A 27 18.35 11.99 -12.27
N ILE A 28 17.46 11.10 -12.72
CA ILE A 28 17.44 9.69 -12.34
C ILE A 28 17.57 8.88 -13.63
N GLY A 29 18.70 8.17 -13.77
CA GLY A 29 19.10 7.58 -15.05
C GLY A 29 19.27 8.68 -16.11
N ASP A 30 18.53 8.56 -17.21
CA ASP A 30 18.54 9.53 -18.31
C ASP A 30 17.41 10.58 -18.23
N TYR A 31 16.51 10.44 -17.26
CA TYR A 31 15.28 11.24 -17.20
C TYR A 31 15.38 12.36 -16.16
N LEU A 32 14.83 13.52 -16.52
CA LEU A 32 14.67 14.63 -15.59
C LEU A 32 13.40 14.40 -14.76
N CYS A 33 13.58 14.35 -13.44
CA CYS A 33 12.52 14.08 -12.48
C CYS A 33 12.24 15.32 -11.63
N ILE A 34 10.98 15.48 -11.23
CA ILE A 34 10.49 16.56 -10.39
C ILE A 34 10.02 15.94 -9.07
N LYS A 35 10.32 16.60 -7.96
CA LYS A 35 9.86 16.17 -6.64
C LYS A 35 8.37 16.43 -6.45
N ALA A 36 7.66 15.48 -5.87
CA ALA A 36 6.31 15.61 -5.38
C ALA A 36 6.22 15.05 -3.96
N MET A 37 5.40 15.66 -3.11
CA MET A 37 5.16 15.18 -1.76
C MET A 37 3.66 14.92 -1.56
N ALA A 38 3.33 13.81 -0.91
CA ALA A 38 1.97 13.50 -0.50
C ALA A 38 1.95 13.15 0.99
N THR A 39 0.80 13.33 1.60
CA THR A 39 0.54 12.89 2.97
C THR A 39 -0.57 11.86 2.87
N ILE A 40 -0.26 10.62 3.22
CA ILE A 40 -1.17 9.47 3.09
C ILE A 40 -1.39 8.87 4.47
N PRO A 41 -2.63 8.55 4.87
CA PRO A 41 -2.87 7.83 6.12
C PRO A 41 -2.16 6.49 6.11
N THR A 42 -1.43 6.16 7.18
CA THR A 42 -0.65 4.92 7.27
C THR A 42 -1.55 3.68 7.15
N ASP A 43 -2.82 3.74 7.57
CA ASP A 43 -3.77 2.62 7.41
C ASP A 43 -4.05 2.27 5.93
N GLN A 44 -3.93 3.25 5.03
CA GLN A 44 -4.08 3.00 3.59
C GLN A 44 -2.85 2.30 2.98
N LEU A 45 -1.65 2.56 3.51
CA LEU A 45 -0.41 1.94 3.04
C LEU A 45 -0.17 0.56 3.68
N ALA A 46 -0.48 0.43 4.97
CA ALA A 46 -0.27 -0.77 5.77
C ALA A 46 -1.55 -1.60 5.94
N TRP A 47 -2.51 -1.49 5.01
CA TRP A 47 -3.83 -2.15 5.12
C TRP A 47 -3.76 -3.68 5.28
N TYR A 48 -2.68 -4.29 4.80
CA TYR A 48 -2.43 -5.73 4.89
C TYR A 48 -1.75 -6.14 6.20
N ASP A 49 -1.18 -5.21 6.95
CA ASP A 49 -0.49 -5.48 8.20
C ASP A 49 -1.49 -5.57 9.36
N PHE A 50 -1.32 -6.59 10.20
CA PHE A 50 -2.23 -6.84 11.32
C PHE A 50 -1.56 -6.42 12.63
N SER A 51 -2.09 -5.37 13.26
CA SER A 51 -1.62 -4.88 14.56
C SER A 51 -2.52 -5.32 15.72
N TRP A 52 -1.96 -6.09 16.65
CA TRP A 52 -2.61 -6.40 17.93
C TRP A 52 -2.85 -5.16 18.81
N GLY A 53 -2.04 -4.11 18.62
CA GLY A 53 -2.19 -2.84 19.33
C GLY A 53 -3.48 -2.12 18.92
N GLN A 54 -3.74 -2.01 17.61
CA GLN A 54 -4.99 -1.46 17.07
C GLN A 54 -6.23 -2.22 17.56
N LEU A 55 -6.15 -3.55 17.62
CA LEU A 55 -7.28 -4.37 18.11
C LEU A 55 -7.58 -4.15 19.61
N ARG A 56 -6.59 -3.71 20.40
CA ARG A 56 -6.77 -3.43 21.83
C ARG A 56 -7.39 -2.06 22.07
N ASN A 57 -7.12 -1.07 21.22
CA ASN A 57 -7.74 0.25 21.29
C ASN A 57 -9.20 0.22 20.83
N THR A 58 -9.51 -0.45 19.72
CA THR A 58 -10.90 -0.59 19.23
C THR A 58 -11.84 -1.31 20.21
N ALA A 59 -11.32 -2.17 21.09
CA ALA A 59 -12.11 -2.82 22.14
C ALA A 59 -12.47 -1.89 23.33
N LYS A 60 -11.93 -0.66 23.36
CA LYS A 60 -12.22 0.36 24.38
C LYS A 60 -13.19 1.46 23.88
N GLU A 61 -13.57 1.45 22.61
CA GLU A 61 -14.39 2.49 21.96
C GLU A 61 -15.89 2.34 22.30
N GLY A 62 -16.24 2.59 23.56
CA GLY A 62 -17.48 3.27 23.92
C GLY A 62 -17.30 4.79 24.05
N GLU A 63 -16.08 5.29 23.87
CA GLU A 63 -15.72 6.71 23.97
C GLU A 63 -15.00 7.12 22.69
N THR A 64 -15.51 8.16 22.04
CA THR A 64 -14.94 8.84 20.88
C THR A 64 -13.68 9.58 21.31
N GLU A 65 -12.54 8.89 21.33
CA GLU A 65 -11.23 9.55 21.38
C GLU A 65 -10.69 9.64 19.96
N ASP A 66 -10.31 10.86 19.56
CA ASP A 66 -9.70 11.17 18.27
C ASP A 66 -8.51 10.24 18.02
N VAL A 67 -8.71 9.22 17.19
CA VAL A 67 -7.61 8.39 16.71
C VAL A 67 -6.73 9.30 15.88
N GLU A 68 -5.58 9.72 16.41
CA GLU A 68 -4.52 10.34 15.61
C GLU A 68 -4.14 9.36 14.51
N GLU A 69 -4.72 9.56 13.32
CA GLU A 69 -4.32 8.84 12.13
C GLU A 69 -2.83 9.13 11.90
N ALA A 70 -1.99 8.11 12.07
CA ALA A 70 -0.60 8.23 11.68
C ALA A 70 -0.56 8.61 10.20
N LEU A 71 0.13 9.71 9.89
CA LEU A 71 0.27 10.22 8.54
C LEU A 71 1.69 9.91 8.06
N THR A 72 1.80 9.14 6.98
CA THR A 72 3.05 8.89 6.30
C THR A 72 3.28 9.99 5.27
N ILE A 73 4.44 10.65 5.36
CA ILE A 73 4.88 11.61 4.34
C ILE A 73 5.59 10.81 3.24
N VAL A 74 5.05 10.88 2.04
CA VAL A 74 5.58 10.19 0.86
C VAL A 74 6.25 11.20 -0.04
N GLU A 75 7.53 10.98 -0.34
CA GLU A 75 8.28 11.73 -1.33
C GLU A 75 8.41 10.90 -2.61
N ALA A 76 7.97 11.45 -3.75
CA ALA A 76 8.05 10.80 -5.04
C ALA A 76 8.80 11.68 -6.06
N TRP A 77 9.65 11.07 -6.87
CA TRP A 77 10.31 11.72 -8.00
C TRP A 77 9.71 11.16 -9.30
N TYR A 78 9.04 12.01 -10.06
CA TYR A 78 8.36 11.63 -11.30
C TYR A 78 8.94 12.34 -12.51
N THR A 79 8.88 11.70 -13.68
CA THR A 79 9.33 12.30 -14.95
C THR A 79 8.15 12.56 -15.91
N PRO A 80 7.92 13.82 -16.33
CA PRO A 80 6.89 14.13 -17.31
C PRO A 80 7.27 13.70 -18.74
N GLN A 81 8.52 13.28 -18.98
CA GLN A 81 8.98 12.80 -20.29
C GLN A 81 8.29 11.49 -20.70
N ILE A 82 7.85 10.70 -19.71
CA ILE A 82 7.01 9.52 -19.91
C ILE A 82 5.65 9.85 -19.31
N PRO A 83 4.66 10.30 -20.12
CA PRO A 83 3.37 10.81 -19.64
C PRO A 83 2.43 9.65 -19.26
N VAL A 84 2.86 8.81 -18.33
CA VAL A 84 2.12 7.68 -17.79
C VAL A 84 1.97 7.92 -16.30
N ALA A 85 0.74 8.14 -15.83
CA ALA A 85 0.44 8.48 -14.45
C ALA A 85 0.48 7.27 -13.49
N HIS A 86 1.62 6.58 -13.47
CA HIS A 86 1.81 5.35 -12.74
C HIS A 86 3.16 5.34 -12.01
N GLY A 87 3.33 4.40 -11.07
CA GLY A 87 4.51 4.31 -10.24
C GLY A 87 4.68 2.94 -9.60
N PRO A 88 5.69 2.77 -8.74
CA PRO A 88 5.88 1.53 -7.99
C PRO A 88 4.76 1.34 -6.96
N GLY A 89 4.32 0.10 -6.76
CA GLY A 89 3.32 -0.23 -5.74
C GLY A 89 1.97 0.47 -5.98
N GLU A 90 1.41 1.05 -4.93
CA GLU A 90 0.13 1.78 -4.96
C GLU A 90 0.32 3.29 -5.21
N TYR A 91 1.53 3.76 -5.57
CA TYR A 91 1.81 5.17 -5.84
C TYR A 91 1.49 5.51 -7.31
N TRP A 92 0.52 6.39 -7.53
CA TRP A 92 0.04 6.77 -8.87
C TRP A 92 -0.56 8.19 -8.88
N GLY A 93 -0.98 8.68 -10.05
CA GLY A 93 -1.73 9.94 -10.19
C GLY A 93 -0.90 11.21 -10.47
N LEU A 94 0.43 11.10 -10.58
CA LEU A 94 1.28 12.20 -11.04
C LEU A 94 1.25 12.33 -12.57
N PRO A 95 1.46 13.52 -13.16
CA PRO A 95 1.44 13.74 -14.61
C PRO A 95 2.71 13.23 -15.30
N GLY A 96 3.16 12.03 -14.93
CA GLY A 96 4.37 11.39 -15.42
C GLY A 96 4.70 10.14 -14.62
N LEU A 97 5.64 9.34 -15.13
CA LEU A 97 6.03 8.07 -14.51
C LEU A 97 6.88 8.32 -13.26
N ILE A 98 6.52 7.68 -12.15
CA ILE A 98 7.28 7.77 -10.90
C ILE A 98 8.49 6.84 -10.97
N LEU A 99 9.68 7.38 -10.77
CA LEU A 99 10.95 6.64 -10.83
C LEU A 99 11.57 6.37 -9.46
N GLU A 100 11.25 7.17 -8.45
CA GLU A 100 11.72 6.96 -7.08
C GLU A 100 10.60 7.33 -6.12
N VAL A 101 10.36 6.48 -5.11
CA VAL A 101 9.44 6.78 -4.00
C VAL A 101 10.13 6.47 -2.70
N SER A 102 10.05 7.40 -1.76
CA SER A 102 10.45 7.24 -0.37
C SER A 102 9.21 7.36 0.50
N ALA A 103 8.88 6.32 1.25
CA ALA A 103 7.80 6.31 2.21
C ALA A 103 8.30 5.67 3.51
N ASP A 104 8.25 6.42 4.61
CA ASP A 104 8.85 6.06 5.90
C ASP A 104 10.31 5.60 5.72
N ASP A 105 10.65 4.37 6.12
CA ASP A 105 12.00 3.81 6.03
C ASP A 105 12.27 3.08 4.70
N THR A 106 11.32 3.06 3.76
CA THR A 106 11.41 2.31 2.51
C THR A 106 11.62 3.22 1.31
N VAL A 107 12.66 2.96 0.53
CA VAL A 107 12.94 3.64 -0.74
C VAL A 107 12.85 2.65 -1.89
N MET A 108 12.00 2.95 -2.87
CA MET A 108 11.85 2.20 -4.12
C MET A 108 12.43 3.02 -5.27
N LEU A 109 13.42 2.48 -5.99
CA LEU A 109 14.09 3.16 -7.10
C LEU A 109 13.97 2.35 -8.40
N CYS A 110 13.67 3.03 -9.50
CA CYS A 110 13.59 2.45 -10.83
C CYS A 110 14.98 2.09 -11.34
N SER A 111 15.19 0.81 -11.63
CA SER A 111 16.47 0.29 -12.12
C SER A 111 16.59 0.29 -13.65
N LYS A 112 15.50 0.03 -14.36
CA LYS A 112 15.51 -0.09 -15.83
C LYS A 112 14.14 0.25 -16.41
N ILE A 113 14.15 0.99 -17.51
CA ILE A 113 12.96 1.28 -18.30
C ILE A 113 13.14 0.65 -19.68
N ILE A 114 12.15 -0.13 -20.11
CA ILE A 114 12.09 -0.73 -21.45
C ILE A 114 10.88 -0.13 -22.15
N MET A 115 11.11 0.82 -23.06
CA MET A 115 10.05 1.44 -23.85
C MET A 115 9.71 0.61 -25.08
N ASN A 116 8.42 0.45 -25.36
CA ASN A 116 7.87 -0.25 -26.53
C ASN A 116 8.56 -1.60 -26.81
N PRO A 117 8.48 -2.58 -25.88
CA PRO A 117 9.00 -3.91 -26.15
C PRO A 117 8.35 -4.49 -27.41
N LYS A 118 9.16 -5.04 -28.33
CA LYS A 118 8.67 -5.66 -29.58
C LYS A 118 7.68 -6.80 -29.32
N ASN A 119 7.86 -7.48 -28.19
CA ASN A 119 6.96 -8.54 -27.73
C ASN A 119 5.97 -7.95 -26.73
N LYS A 120 4.67 -8.00 -27.05
CA LYS A 120 3.62 -7.69 -26.09
C LYS A 120 3.64 -8.77 -25.01
N LEU A 121 3.97 -8.40 -23.78
CA LEU A 121 3.82 -9.28 -22.63
C LEU A 121 2.33 -9.49 -22.39
N LYS A 122 1.86 -10.74 -22.46
CA LYS A 122 0.53 -11.09 -21.97
C LYS A 122 0.62 -11.15 -20.46
N ILE A 123 0.02 -10.18 -19.79
CA ILE A 123 -0.16 -10.20 -18.34
C ILE A 123 -1.44 -11.00 -18.09
N GLU A 124 -1.30 -12.19 -17.53
CA GLU A 124 -2.43 -13.01 -17.10
C GLU A 124 -2.73 -12.66 -15.64
N ALA A 125 -3.97 -12.24 -15.37
CA ALA A 125 -4.41 -11.99 -14.01
C ALA A 125 -4.42 -13.31 -13.24
N PRO A 126 -4.01 -13.33 -11.95
CA PRO A 126 -4.09 -14.54 -11.15
C PRO A 126 -5.56 -14.87 -10.84
N ASP A 127 -6.03 -16.04 -11.27
CA ASP A 127 -7.40 -16.52 -10.99
C ASP A 127 -7.53 -17.27 -9.65
N LYS A 128 -6.41 -17.54 -8.98
CA LYS A 128 -6.37 -18.37 -7.77
C LYS A 128 -6.66 -17.56 -6.51
N GLY A 129 -7.64 -18.03 -5.75
CA GLY A 129 -7.94 -17.55 -4.41
C GLY A 129 -9.39 -17.10 -4.27
N LYS A 130 -9.80 -16.84 -3.03
CA LYS A 130 -11.12 -16.28 -2.77
C LYS A 130 -11.10 -14.78 -3.04
N GLU A 131 -11.99 -14.32 -3.91
CA GLU A 131 -12.18 -12.89 -4.16
C GLU A 131 -12.68 -12.18 -2.91
N ILE A 132 -12.02 -11.09 -2.53
CA ILE A 132 -12.32 -10.32 -1.32
C ILE A 132 -11.89 -8.86 -1.50
N THR A 133 -12.51 -7.93 -0.76
CA THR A 133 -12.11 -6.51 -0.71
C THR A 133 -11.04 -6.29 0.38
N LYS A 134 -10.35 -5.13 0.38
CA LYS A 134 -9.35 -4.81 1.41
C LYS A 134 -9.95 -4.86 2.82
N GLU A 135 -11.12 -4.26 3.01
CA GLU A 135 -11.84 -4.25 4.29
C GLU A 135 -12.26 -5.66 4.74
N ALA A 136 -12.84 -6.45 3.83
CA ALA A 136 -13.27 -7.80 4.15
C ALA A 136 -12.07 -8.70 4.48
N TYR A 137 -10.92 -8.47 3.84
CA TYR A 137 -9.67 -9.15 4.17
C TYR A 137 -9.18 -8.80 5.58
N LYS A 138 -9.10 -7.50 5.92
CA LYS A 138 -8.73 -7.00 7.26
C LYS A 138 -9.64 -7.59 8.35
N ASN A 139 -10.95 -7.59 8.11
CA ASN A 139 -11.94 -8.19 9.02
C ASN A 139 -11.74 -9.71 9.19
N THR A 140 -11.51 -10.43 8.10
CA THR A 140 -11.30 -11.89 8.12
C THR A 140 -10.06 -12.26 8.94
N ILE A 141 -8.95 -11.55 8.74
CA ILE A 141 -7.73 -11.76 9.54
C ILE A 141 -7.99 -11.44 10.99
N THR A 142 -8.60 -10.29 11.27
CA THR A 142 -8.83 -9.81 12.63
C THR A 142 -9.69 -10.79 13.44
N MET A 143 -10.78 -11.29 12.84
CA MET A 143 -11.61 -12.32 13.46
C MET A 143 -10.83 -13.61 13.70
N LYS A 144 -10.06 -14.08 12.71
CA LYS A 144 -9.29 -15.33 12.83
C LYS A 144 -8.19 -15.25 13.88
N MET A 145 -7.47 -14.13 13.95
CA MET A 145 -6.45 -13.88 14.96
C MET A 145 -7.07 -13.85 16.36
N LYS A 146 -8.21 -13.14 16.54
CA LYS A 146 -8.94 -13.09 17.82
C LYS A 146 -9.39 -14.47 18.29
N GLU A 147 -9.99 -15.27 17.40
CA GLU A 147 -10.39 -16.66 17.65
C GLU A 147 -9.21 -17.52 18.14
N MET A 148 -8.05 -17.41 17.48
CA MET A 148 -6.84 -18.15 17.87
C MET A 148 -6.30 -17.73 19.24
N ARG A 149 -6.31 -16.43 19.55
CA ARG A 149 -5.87 -15.93 20.86
C ARG A 149 -6.76 -16.47 21.97
N ASP A 150 -8.07 -16.37 21.81
CA ASP A 150 -9.03 -16.79 22.83
C ASP A 150 -8.96 -18.32 23.05
N ASN A 151 -8.74 -19.10 21.98
CA ASN A 151 -8.53 -20.55 22.07
C ASN A 151 -7.18 -20.92 22.75
N ARG A 152 -6.12 -20.14 22.52
CA ARG A 152 -4.82 -20.30 23.23
C ARG A 152 -4.92 -19.92 24.71
N GLY A 153 -5.69 -18.89 25.06
CA GLY A 153 -5.94 -18.49 26.45
C GLY A 153 -6.69 -19.55 27.25
N ARG A 154 -7.68 -20.22 26.64
CA ARG A 154 -8.45 -21.31 27.26
C ARG A 154 -7.62 -22.56 27.60
N ARG A 155 -6.54 -22.81 26.87
CA ARG A 155 -5.63 -23.95 27.13
C ARG A 155 -4.66 -23.72 28.28
N ARG A 156 -4.42 -22.48 28.69
CA ARG A 156 -3.56 -22.13 29.83
C ARG A 156 -4.31 -22.09 31.17
N SER A 157 -5.64 -22.13 31.15
CA SER A 157 -6.50 -22.06 32.33
C SER A 157 -6.99 -23.44 32.79
N ARG A 158 -6.40 -24.52 32.28
CA ARG A 158 -6.62 -25.91 32.70
C ARG A 158 -5.35 -26.50 33.24
#